data_AF-A0A497EH13-F1
#
_entry.id   AF-A0A497EH13-F1
#
_cell.length_a   1.000
_cell.length_b   1.000
_cell.length_c   1.000
_cell.angle_alpha   90.00
_cell.angle_beta   90.00
_cell.angle_gamma   90.00
#
_symmetry.space_group_name_H-M   'P 1'
#
loop_
_entity.id
_entity.type
_entity.pdbx_description
1 polymer ?
#
loop_
_entity_poly.entity_id
_entity_poly.type
_entity_poly.pdbx_seq_one_letter_code
_entity_poly.pdbx_strand_id
1 'polypeptide(L)'
;EKMRLIRREIEHAKQASTAQEQQAKQAEMLREYAESSRKYALRESYGGYAEAGLAAWEATRRKKTKKPIFVAIENLYPENYGGHPEELRNLVKNARKVMEDMLVKRGLSRKEARDAARTHIKITLDTGHLNMWRKYWHDDPKKSVDENDAEFKKWMLKEVERLAKEDMIGNVHLSDNFGYQDEHLIPGTGIAPVKEIVETLRKHGYKGPLTVEAGAAATTEPADIVGLYKTWRLFGSPVYAAHYLPHFAPKRTWTEIQYSYFGQTQSPYFVVGPYAPSEDWTLWSRVPLE
;
A
#
# COMPACT_ATOMS: atom_id res chain seq x y z
N GLU A 1 79.09 -5.41 -15.22
CA GLU A 1 78.07 -4.33 -15.18
C GLU A 1 76.93 -4.52 -16.20
N LYS A 2 77.21 -4.67 -17.50
CA LYS A 2 76.22 -4.96 -18.56
C LYS A 2 75.26 -6.12 -18.25
N MET A 3 75.76 -7.24 -17.75
CA MET A 3 74.92 -8.40 -17.37
C MET A 3 73.93 -8.10 -16.23
N ARG A 4 74.24 -7.16 -15.34
CA ARG A 4 73.36 -6.75 -14.25
C ARG A 4 72.21 -5.87 -14.75
N LEU A 5 72.49 -5.02 -15.74
CA LEU A 5 71.50 -4.21 -16.44
C LEU A 5 70.49 -5.08 -17.20
N ILE A 6 70.97 -6.04 -17.99
CA ILE A 6 70.10 -6.96 -18.75
C ILE A 6 69.20 -7.78 -17.80
N ARG A 7 69.72 -8.26 -16.66
CA ARG A 7 68.90 -8.97 -15.66
C ARG A 7 67.79 -8.08 -15.09
N ARG A 8 68.10 -6.82 -14.77
CA ARG A 8 67.10 -5.84 -14.31
C ARG A 8 66.03 -5.58 -15.37
N GLU A 9 66.40 -5.45 -16.63
CA GLU A 9 65.45 -5.24 -17.73
C GLU A 9 64.52 -6.44 -17.91
N ILE A 10 65.05 -7.66 -17.86
CA ILE A 10 64.24 -8.90 -17.94
C ILE A 10 63.29 -8.99 -16.74
N GLU A 11 63.76 -8.65 -15.54
CA GLU A 11 62.94 -8.68 -14.33
C GLU A 11 61.83 -7.62 -14.36
N HIS A 12 62.15 -6.40 -14.82
CA HIS A 12 61.16 -5.35 -15.08
C HIS A 12 60.14 -5.78 -16.13
N ALA A 13 60.57 -6.39 -17.24
CA ALA A 13 59.67 -6.86 -18.29
C ALA A 13 58.73 -7.97 -17.78
N LYS A 14 59.24 -8.90 -16.95
CA LYS A 14 58.42 -9.93 -16.31
C LYS A 14 57.40 -9.31 -15.35
N GLN A 15 57.82 -8.40 -14.47
CA GLN A 15 56.92 -7.72 -13.54
C GLN A 15 55.85 -6.90 -14.27
N ALA A 16 56.22 -6.19 -15.34
CA ALA A 16 55.28 -5.44 -16.17
C ALA A 16 54.27 -6.37 -16.87
N SER A 17 54.73 -7.51 -17.42
CA SER A 17 53.86 -8.50 -18.05
C SER A 17 52.88 -9.13 -17.06
N THR A 18 53.35 -9.52 -15.86
CA THR A 18 52.47 -10.05 -14.81
C THR A 18 51.46 -9.00 -14.32
N ALA A 19 51.87 -7.73 -14.18
CA ALA A 19 50.96 -6.65 -13.81
C ALA A 19 49.88 -6.41 -14.89
N GLN A 20 50.25 -6.43 -16.17
CA GLN A 20 49.29 -6.33 -17.27
C GLN A 20 48.34 -7.52 -17.33
N GLU A 21 48.82 -8.75 -17.09
CA GLU A 21 47.97 -9.95 -17.02
C GLU A 21 46.98 -9.87 -15.84
N GLN A 22 47.43 -9.38 -14.67
CA GLN A 22 46.55 -9.14 -13.53
C GLN A 22 45.50 -8.07 -13.83
N GLN A 23 45.87 -6.97 -14.48
CA GLN A 23 44.92 -5.93 -14.89
C GLN A 23 43.91 -6.46 -15.91
N ALA A 24 44.35 -7.27 -16.88
CA ALA A 24 43.46 -7.91 -17.85
C ALA A 24 42.46 -8.86 -17.18
N LYS A 25 42.92 -9.71 -16.25
CA LYS A 25 42.05 -10.59 -15.45
C LYS A 25 41.08 -9.79 -14.57
N GLN A 26 41.53 -8.72 -13.95
CA GLN A 26 40.65 -7.83 -13.18
C GLN A 26 39.61 -7.16 -14.06
N ALA A 27 39.98 -6.67 -15.25
CA ALA A 27 39.05 -6.07 -16.20
C ALA A 27 38.05 -7.10 -16.74
N GLU A 28 38.47 -8.35 -16.96
CA GLU A 28 37.60 -9.45 -17.37
C GLU A 28 36.60 -9.81 -16.26
N MET A 29 37.08 -9.97 -15.02
CA MET A 29 36.20 -10.19 -13.86
C MET A 29 35.26 -9.01 -13.65
N LEU A 30 35.72 -7.77 -13.80
CA LEU A 30 34.86 -6.60 -13.69
C LEU A 30 33.82 -6.61 -14.83
N ARG A 31 34.20 -6.97 -16.05
CA ARG A 31 33.26 -7.09 -17.17
C ARG A 31 32.21 -8.18 -16.95
N GLU A 32 32.59 -9.29 -16.33
CA GLU A 32 31.72 -10.44 -16.12
C GLU A 32 30.82 -10.28 -14.89
N TYR A 33 31.34 -9.71 -13.80
CA TYR A 33 30.66 -9.63 -12.50
C TYR A 33 30.21 -8.21 -12.13
N ALA A 34 30.67 -7.15 -12.82
CA ALA A 34 30.14 -5.81 -12.54
C ALA A 34 28.70 -5.71 -13.03
N GLU A 35 27.82 -5.59 -12.05
CA GLU A 35 26.42 -5.31 -12.24
C GLU A 35 26.09 -4.03 -11.48
N SER A 36 25.20 -3.20 -12.04
CA SER A 36 24.72 -2.04 -11.29
C SER A 36 23.91 -2.50 -10.08
N SER A 37 24.06 -1.81 -8.95
CA SER A 37 23.27 -2.06 -7.74
C SER A 37 21.77 -2.12 -8.02
N ARG A 38 21.27 -1.25 -8.91
CA ARG A 38 19.88 -1.25 -9.37
C ARG A 38 19.50 -2.57 -10.06
N LYS A 39 20.31 -3.06 -10.99
CA LYS A 39 20.01 -4.29 -11.73
C LYS A 39 20.02 -5.50 -10.79
N TYR A 40 20.99 -5.56 -9.88
CA TYR A 40 21.05 -6.58 -8.83
C TYR A 40 19.81 -6.53 -7.94
N ALA A 41 19.51 -5.38 -7.33
CA ALA A 41 18.40 -5.23 -6.40
C ALA A 41 17.03 -5.56 -7.04
N LEU A 42 16.82 -5.16 -8.30
CA LEU A 42 15.60 -5.50 -9.02
C LEU A 42 15.49 -7.00 -9.30
N ARG A 43 16.58 -7.66 -9.72
CA ARG A 43 16.60 -9.11 -9.93
C ARG A 43 16.24 -9.85 -8.65
N GLU A 44 16.88 -9.50 -7.54
CA GLU A 44 16.62 -10.12 -6.24
C GLU A 44 15.18 -9.84 -5.78
N SER A 45 14.66 -8.63 -5.98
CA SER A 45 13.27 -8.28 -5.66
C SER A 45 12.28 -9.12 -6.45
N TYR A 46 12.49 -9.27 -7.77
CA TYR A 46 11.61 -10.11 -8.59
C TYR A 46 11.65 -11.57 -8.15
N GLY A 47 12.83 -12.09 -7.79
CA GLY A 47 13.02 -13.42 -7.24
C GLY A 47 12.28 -13.62 -5.92
N GLY A 48 12.49 -12.74 -4.95
CA GLY A 48 11.88 -12.82 -3.62
C GLY A 48 10.35 -12.78 -3.67
N TYR A 49 9.77 -11.85 -4.46
CA TYR A 49 8.31 -11.80 -4.63
C TYR A 49 7.77 -13.02 -5.39
N ALA A 50 8.53 -13.57 -6.35
CA ALA A 50 8.16 -14.80 -7.04
C ALA A 50 8.14 -16.01 -6.10
N GLU A 51 9.14 -16.14 -5.23
CA GLU A 51 9.21 -17.20 -4.22
C GLU A 51 8.08 -17.08 -3.20
N ALA A 52 7.78 -15.87 -2.72
CA ALA A 52 6.66 -15.63 -1.82
C ALA A 52 5.31 -15.96 -2.49
N GLY A 53 5.13 -15.58 -3.76
CA GLY A 53 3.96 -15.95 -4.56
C GLY A 53 3.84 -17.47 -4.76
N LEU A 54 4.95 -18.16 -4.99
CA LEU A 54 5.02 -19.61 -5.11
C LEU A 54 4.62 -20.30 -3.80
N ALA A 55 5.13 -19.82 -2.66
CA ALA A 55 4.73 -20.30 -1.35
C ALA A 55 3.22 -20.09 -1.10
N ALA A 56 2.66 -18.95 -1.51
CA ALA A 56 1.23 -18.68 -1.41
C ALA A 56 0.38 -19.62 -2.29
N TRP A 57 0.85 -19.93 -3.50
CA TRP A 57 0.23 -20.92 -4.40
C TRP A 57 0.24 -22.32 -3.79
N GLU A 58 1.39 -22.78 -3.27
CA GLU A 58 1.51 -24.07 -2.59
C GLU A 58 0.61 -24.14 -1.35
N ALA A 59 0.60 -23.08 -0.53
CA ALA A 59 -0.25 -23.00 0.64
C ALA A 59 -1.73 -23.07 0.29
N THR A 60 -2.15 -22.39 -0.79
CA THR A 60 -3.53 -22.44 -1.29
C THR A 60 -3.93 -23.87 -1.66
N ARG A 61 -3.07 -24.59 -2.40
CA ARG A 61 -3.33 -25.98 -2.81
C ARG A 61 -3.35 -26.95 -1.63
N ARG A 62 -2.39 -26.78 -0.70
CA ARG A 62 -2.26 -27.62 0.49
C ARG A 62 -3.43 -27.44 1.45
N LYS A 63 -3.81 -26.19 1.74
CA LYS A 63 -4.90 -25.84 2.67
C LYS A 63 -6.29 -25.88 2.01
N LYS A 64 -6.37 -25.98 0.67
CA LYS A 64 -7.61 -25.96 -0.12
C LYS A 64 -8.52 -24.79 0.26
N THR A 65 -7.94 -23.60 0.38
CA THR A 65 -8.67 -22.41 0.82
C THR A 65 -9.74 -22.00 -0.20
N LYS A 66 -10.90 -21.54 0.28
CA LYS A 66 -12.00 -21.07 -0.59
C LYS A 66 -11.59 -19.87 -1.44
N LYS A 67 -10.80 -18.95 -0.86
CA LYS A 67 -10.15 -17.84 -1.57
C LYS A 67 -8.65 -18.13 -1.67
N PRO A 68 -8.00 -17.89 -2.81
CA PRO A 68 -6.55 -18.04 -2.93
C PRO A 68 -5.80 -17.15 -1.94
N ILE A 69 -4.72 -17.68 -1.36
CA ILE A 69 -3.75 -16.90 -0.59
C ILE A 69 -2.82 -16.22 -1.59
N PHE A 70 -2.56 -14.93 -1.47
CA PHE A 70 -1.64 -14.22 -2.37
C PHE A 70 -0.75 -13.26 -1.59
N VAL A 71 0.37 -12.89 -2.20
CA VAL A 71 1.23 -11.81 -1.72
C VAL A 71 0.74 -10.50 -2.32
N ALA A 72 0.65 -9.46 -1.50
CA ALA A 72 0.21 -8.13 -1.91
C ALA A 72 1.34 -7.13 -1.63
N ILE A 73 1.94 -6.59 -2.68
CA ILE A 73 3.03 -5.61 -2.58
C ILE A 73 2.40 -4.22 -2.46
N GLU A 74 2.81 -3.43 -1.48
CA GLU A 74 2.21 -2.13 -1.17
C GLU A 74 3.03 -0.95 -1.73
N ASN A 75 2.34 0.09 -2.21
CA ASN A 75 2.96 1.36 -2.59
C ASN A 75 3.28 2.22 -1.35
N LEU A 76 4.36 1.94 -0.64
CA LEU A 76 4.59 2.54 0.68
C LEU A 76 4.98 4.03 0.67
N TYR A 77 6.23 4.37 0.35
CA TYR A 77 6.71 5.75 0.37
C TYR A 77 7.27 6.14 -1.00
N PRO A 78 7.01 7.36 -1.49
CA PRO A 78 7.58 7.84 -2.75
C PRO A 78 9.10 7.76 -2.86
N GLU A 79 9.80 7.85 -1.73
CA GLU A 79 11.26 7.77 -1.63
C GLU A 79 11.82 6.36 -1.87
N ASN A 80 10.98 5.34 -1.77
CA ASN A 80 11.34 3.94 -1.96
C ASN A 80 10.91 3.44 -3.34
N TYR A 81 11.73 2.58 -3.95
CA TYR A 81 11.36 1.94 -5.20
C TYR A 81 10.12 1.06 -5.01
N GLY A 82 9.09 1.30 -5.83
CA GLY A 82 7.78 0.65 -5.69
C GLY A 82 6.73 1.52 -5.00
N GLY A 83 7.08 2.70 -4.49
CA GLY A 83 6.11 3.71 -4.07
C GLY A 83 5.39 4.36 -5.25
N HIS A 84 6.03 4.43 -6.42
CA HIS A 84 5.40 4.94 -7.64
C HIS A 84 4.58 3.83 -8.33
N PRO A 85 3.35 4.09 -8.82
CA PRO A 85 2.50 3.07 -9.46
C PRO A 85 3.17 2.31 -10.63
N GLU A 86 3.96 2.98 -11.47
CA GLU A 86 4.72 2.31 -12.54
C GLU A 86 5.79 1.35 -12.00
N GLU A 87 6.49 1.72 -10.93
CA GLU A 87 7.52 0.87 -10.35
C GLU A 87 6.91 -0.36 -9.69
N LEU A 88 5.79 -0.16 -8.99
CA LEU A 88 5.03 -1.25 -8.42
C LEU A 88 4.49 -2.21 -9.48
N ARG A 89 3.94 -1.65 -10.57
CA ARG A 89 3.53 -2.41 -11.75
C ARG A 89 4.69 -3.23 -12.34
N ASN A 90 5.88 -2.63 -12.42
CA ASN A 90 7.10 -3.29 -12.91
C ASN A 90 7.51 -4.46 -12.00
N LEU A 91 7.55 -4.25 -10.68
CA LEU A 91 7.83 -5.29 -9.68
C LEU A 91 6.88 -6.49 -9.86
N VAL A 92 5.58 -6.25 -9.87
CA VAL A 92 4.57 -7.32 -10.02
C VAL A 92 4.70 -8.03 -11.35
N LYS A 93 4.86 -7.30 -12.45
CA LYS A 93 4.94 -7.90 -13.78
C LYS A 93 6.15 -8.81 -13.93
N ASN A 94 7.31 -8.41 -13.41
CA ASN A 94 8.52 -9.21 -13.52
C ASN A 94 8.57 -10.33 -12.48
N ALA A 95 8.10 -10.12 -11.25
CA ALA A 95 7.91 -11.20 -10.27
C ALA A 95 6.96 -12.29 -10.80
N ARG A 96 5.86 -11.91 -11.46
CA ARG A 96 4.94 -12.87 -12.11
C ARG A 96 5.63 -13.71 -13.18
N LYS A 97 6.49 -13.11 -14.02
CA LYS A 97 7.25 -13.85 -15.04
C LYS A 97 8.23 -14.85 -14.42
N VAL A 98 8.96 -14.43 -13.38
CA VAL A 98 9.89 -15.30 -12.66
C VAL A 98 9.13 -16.47 -12.02
N MET A 99 8.00 -16.22 -11.37
CA MET A 99 7.13 -17.27 -10.81
C MET A 99 6.58 -18.19 -11.90
N GLU A 100 6.17 -17.65 -13.05
CA GLU A 100 5.72 -18.45 -14.19
C GLU A 100 6.80 -19.44 -14.64
N ASP A 101 8.03 -18.96 -14.83
CA ASP A 101 9.16 -19.82 -15.22
C ASP A 101 9.48 -20.89 -14.15
N MET A 102 9.40 -20.55 -12.87
CA MET A 102 9.55 -21.51 -11.78
C MET A 102 8.49 -22.61 -11.83
N LEU A 103 7.23 -22.25 -12.10
CA LEU A 103 6.12 -23.19 -12.18
C LEU A 103 6.18 -24.07 -13.43
N VAL A 104 6.60 -23.52 -14.58
CA VAL A 104 6.81 -24.29 -15.82
C VAL A 104 7.92 -25.33 -15.62
N LYS A 105 9.02 -24.96 -14.95
CA LYS A 105 10.08 -25.92 -14.57
C LYS A 105 9.57 -27.04 -13.65
N ARG A 106 8.46 -26.82 -12.95
CA ARG A 106 7.77 -27.80 -12.10
C ARG A 106 6.68 -28.58 -12.84
N GLY A 107 6.59 -28.45 -14.17
CA GLY A 107 5.72 -29.24 -15.03
C GLY A 107 4.35 -28.63 -15.32
N LEU A 108 4.07 -27.38 -14.90
CA LEU A 108 2.84 -26.69 -15.29
C LEU A 108 2.92 -26.23 -16.75
N SER A 109 1.77 -26.17 -17.43
CA SER A 109 1.69 -25.47 -18.71
C SER A 109 1.94 -23.98 -18.52
N ARG A 110 2.43 -23.31 -19.58
CA ARG A 110 2.62 -21.84 -19.59
C ARG A 110 1.36 -21.08 -19.19
N LYS A 111 0.18 -21.55 -19.62
CA LYS A 111 -1.10 -20.92 -19.28
C LYS A 111 -1.41 -21.05 -17.78
N GLU A 112 -1.30 -22.26 -17.22
CA GLU A 112 -1.54 -22.51 -15.79
C GLU A 112 -0.55 -21.75 -14.90
N ALA A 113 0.72 -21.73 -15.29
CA ALA A 113 1.76 -20.98 -14.59
C ALA A 113 1.47 -19.47 -14.59
N ARG A 114 1.03 -18.92 -15.73
CA ARG A 114 0.65 -17.50 -15.85
C ARG A 114 -0.58 -17.16 -14.99
N ASP A 115 -1.61 -18.02 -15.03
CA ASP A 115 -2.83 -17.81 -14.24
C ASP A 115 -2.55 -17.94 -12.73
N ALA A 116 -1.66 -18.86 -12.32
CA ALA A 116 -1.18 -18.98 -10.95
C ALA A 116 -0.42 -17.72 -10.50
N ALA A 117 0.57 -17.26 -11.29
CA ALA A 117 1.32 -16.05 -10.99
C ALA A 117 0.41 -14.81 -10.89
N ARG A 118 -0.58 -14.67 -11.81
CA ARG A 118 -1.57 -13.59 -11.76
C ARG A 118 -2.40 -13.63 -10.48
N THR A 119 -2.75 -14.83 -10.00
CA THR A 119 -3.59 -15.03 -8.81
C THR A 119 -2.81 -14.76 -7.52
N HIS A 120 -1.55 -15.19 -7.44
CA HIS A 120 -0.79 -15.25 -6.19
C HIS A 120 0.17 -14.08 -5.96
N ILE A 121 0.36 -13.21 -6.95
CA ILE A 121 1.15 -11.97 -6.82
C ILE A 121 0.26 -10.79 -7.24
N LYS A 122 -0.06 -9.94 -6.27
CA LYS A 122 -0.97 -8.80 -6.38
C LYS A 122 -0.36 -7.56 -5.71
N ILE A 123 -1.11 -6.47 -5.73
CA ILE A 123 -0.82 -5.18 -5.12
C ILE A 123 -1.79 -4.94 -3.96
N THR A 124 -1.28 -4.37 -2.86
CA THR A 124 -2.07 -3.55 -1.95
C THR A 124 -1.97 -2.11 -2.43
N LEU A 125 -3.08 -1.54 -2.90
CA LEU A 125 -3.12 -0.12 -3.26
C LEU A 125 -3.49 0.67 -2.00
N ASP A 126 -2.56 1.46 -1.48
CA ASP A 126 -2.83 2.42 -0.42
C ASP A 126 -3.14 3.80 -1.02
N THR A 127 -4.30 4.36 -0.67
CA THR A 127 -4.76 5.66 -1.21
C THR A 127 -4.01 6.85 -0.62
N GLY A 128 -3.61 6.78 0.66
CA GLY A 128 -2.87 7.82 1.35
C GLY A 128 -1.44 7.90 0.82
N HIS A 129 -0.73 6.77 0.76
CA HIS A 129 0.62 6.71 0.23
C HIS A 129 0.70 7.17 -1.23
N LEU A 130 -0.30 6.83 -2.05
CA LEU A 130 -0.38 7.36 -3.41
C LEU A 130 -0.54 8.89 -3.41
N ASN A 131 -1.31 9.43 -2.47
CA ASN A 131 -1.54 10.87 -2.36
C ASN A 131 -0.29 11.64 -1.93
N MET A 132 0.67 11.00 -1.25
CA MET A 132 1.97 11.60 -0.89
C MET A 132 2.79 12.05 -2.10
N TRP A 133 2.47 11.60 -3.32
CA TRP A 133 3.11 12.10 -4.54
C TRP A 133 2.78 13.57 -4.82
N ARG A 134 1.76 14.14 -4.17
CA ARG A 134 1.41 15.57 -4.26
C ARG A 134 2.58 16.48 -3.87
N LYS A 135 3.41 16.06 -2.90
CA LYS A 135 4.60 16.81 -2.48
C LYS A 135 5.68 16.95 -3.56
N TYR A 136 5.69 16.05 -4.55
CA TYR A 136 6.60 16.09 -5.69
C TYR A 136 5.93 16.56 -6.97
N TRP A 137 4.64 16.86 -6.92
CA TRP A 137 3.92 17.38 -8.08
C TRP A 137 4.42 18.78 -8.41
N HIS A 138 4.77 19.00 -9.66
CA HIS A 138 5.22 20.30 -10.15
C HIS A 138 4.03 21.12 -10.61
N ASP A 139 3.54 21.99 -9.72
CA ASP A 139 2.45 22.91 -10.01
C ASP A 139 2.79 23.83 -11.19
N ASP A 140 1.83 24.05 -12.09
CA ASP A 140 1.91 25.09 -13.10
C ASP A 140 1.66 26.45 -12.43
N PRO A 141 2.64 27.38 -12.41
CA PRO A 141 2.50 28.66 -11.74
C PRO A 141 1.43 29.56 -12.37
N LYS A 142 0.89 29.20 -13.54
CA LYS A 142 -0.21 29.91 -14.20
C LYS A 142 -1.60 29.43 -13.76
N LYS A 143 -1.68 28.33 -13.02
CA LYS A 143 -2.93 27.73 -12.55
C LYS A 143 -3.13 28.03 -11.07
N SER A 144 -4.39 28.05 -10.66
CA SER A 144 -4.76 28.06 -9.26
C SER A 144 -4.36 26.74 -8.58
N VAL A 145 -4.39 26.73 -7.24
CA VAL A 145 -4.13 25.52 -6.44
C VAL A 145 -5.14 24.42 -6.79
N ASP A 146 -6.43 24.77 -6.86
CA ASP A 146 -7.50 23.82 -7.19
C ASP A 146 -7.35 23.20 -8.58
N GLU A 147 -6.89 23.98 -9.56
CA GLU A 147 -6.61 23.47 -10.91
C GLU A 147 -5.43 22.50 -10.93
N ASN A 148 -4.35 22.81 -10.21
CA ASN A 148 -3.20 21.91 -10.07
C ASN A 148 -3.58 20.61 -9.33
N ASP A 149 -4.37 20.72 -8.26
CA ASP A 149 -4.86 19.57 -7.50
C ASP A 149 -5.78 18.69 -8.34
N ALA A 150 -6.62 19.29 -9.19
CA ALA A 150 -7.45 18.55 -10.14
C ALA A 150 -6.60 17.77 -11.18
N GLU A 151 -5.49 18.34 -11.63
CA GLU A 151 -4.57 17.65 -12.54
C GLU A 151 -3.81 16.52 -11.86
N PHE A 152 -3.34 16.73 -10.63
CA PHE A 152 -2.72 15.69 -9.81
C PHE A 152 -3.71 14.53 -9.57
N LYS A 153 -4.94 14.83 -9.16
CA LYS A 153 -6.02 13.85 -9.00
C LYS A 153 -6.28 13.07 -10.28
N LYS A 154 -6.31 13.75 -11.44
CA LYS A 154 -6.48 13.09 -12.74
C LYS A 154 -5.33 12.12 -13.05
N TRP A 155 -4.09 12.49 -12.71
CA TRP A 155 -2.95 11.60 -12.81
C TRP A 155 -3.11 10.37 -11.89
N MET A 156 -3.44 10.57 -10.61
CA MET A 156 -3.66 9.46 -9.66
C MET A 156 -4.70 8.48 -10.18
N LEU A 157 -5.87 8.97 -10.59
CA LEU A 157 -6.97 8.13 -11.09
C LEU A 157 -6.59 7.36 -12.35
N LYS A 158 -5.77 7.95 -13.23
CA LYS A 158 -5.25 7.29 -14.42
C LYS A 158 -4.30 6.13 -14.06
N GLU A 159 -3.42 6.34 -13.08
CA GLU A 159 -2.50 5.31 -12.61
C GLU A 159 -3.24 4.15 -11.94
N VAL A 160 -4.21 4.47 -11.07
CA VAL A 160 -5.10 3.48 -10.45
C VAL A 160 -5.88 2.69 -11.50
N GLU A 161 -6.47 3.38 -12.48
CA GLU A 161 -7.21 2.74 -13.57
C GLU A 161 -6.33 1.75 -14.34
N ARG A 162 -5.07 2.11 -14.57
CA ARG A 162 -4.11 1.25 -15.28
C ARG A 162 -3.79 -0.02 -14.48
N LEU A 163 -3.54 0.09 -13.17
CA LEU A 163 -3.32 -1.06 -12.29
C LEU A 163 -4.55 -1.97 -12.22
N ALA A 164 -5.75 -1.37 -12.22
CA ALA A 164 -7.02 -2.10 -12.20
C ALA A 164 -7.25 -2.88 -13.51
N LYS A 165 -7.03 -2.26 -14.67
CA LYS A 165 -7.15 -2.90 -16.00
C LYS A 165 -6.23 -4.10 -16.17
N GLU A 166 -5.06 -4.08 -15.52
CA GLU A 166 -4.09 -5.18 -15.57
C GLU A 166 -4.30 -6.25 -14.50
N ASP A 167 -5.41 -6.22 -13.75
CA ASP A 167 -5.75 -7.17 -12.69
C ASP A 167 -4.59 -7.34 -11.68
N MET A 168 -3.99 -6.22 -11.27
CA MET A 168 -2.88 -6.22 -10.32
C MET A 168 -3.33 -6.04 -8.89
N ILE A 169 -4.44 -5.36 -8.65
CA ILE A 169 -4.89 -4.99 -7.30
C ILE A 169 -5.61 -6.17 -6.64
N GLY A 170 -5.08 -6.62 -5.50
CA GLY A 170 -5.65 -7.69 -4.68
C GLY A 170 -6.28 -7.17 -3.39
N ASN A 171 -5.72 -6.10 -2.83
CA ASN A 171 -6.14 -5.46 -1.58
C ASN A 171 -6.08 -3.93 -1.75
N VAL A 172 -6.88 -3.21 -0.96
CA VAL A 172 -6.86 -1.74 -0.94
C VAL A 172 -6.89 -1.25 0.49
N HIS A 173 -5.95 -0.38 0.82
CA HIS A 173 -5.95 0.37 2.06
C HIS A 173 -6.56 1.74 1.79
N LEU A 174 -7.58 2.08 2.58
CA LEU A 174 -8.28 3.35 2.56
C LEU A 174 -7.68 4.21 3.68
N SER A 175 -6.73 5.04 3.28
CA SER A 175 -6.06 6.05 4.10
C SER A 175 -6.19 7.41 3.41
N ASP A 176 -6.14 8.48 4.18
CA ASP A 176 -6.24 9.85 3.69
C ASP A 176 -5.17 10.72 4.33
N ASN A 177 -4.78 11.78 3.64
CA ASN A 177 -3.78 12.74 4.09
C ASN A 177 -3.84 14.03 3.26
N PHE A 178 -2.95 14.97 3.56
CA PHE A 178 -2.81 16.23 2.82
C PHE A 178 -1.78 16.15 1.68
N GLY A 179 -1.21 14.97 1.41
CA GLY A 179 -0.29 14.72 0.31
C GLY A 179 1.17 15.04 0.58
N TYR A 180 1.53 15.39 1.82
CA TYR A 180 2.90 15.71 2.23
C TYR A 180 3.54 14.65 3.12
N GLN A 181 2.76 14.08 4.04
CA GLN A 181 3.19 13.04 4.96
C GLN A 181 2.17 11.89 4.95
N ASP A 182 2.45 10.88 5.76
CA ASP A 182 1.56 9.76 5.99
C ASP A 182 0.79 9.97 7.30
N GLU A 183 -0.21 10.84 7.29
CA GLU A 183 -0.98 11.20 8.48
C GLU A 183 -2.00 10.13 8.90
N HIS A 184 -2.32 9.14 8.05
CA HIS A 184 -3.35 8.13 8.32
C HIS A 184 -4.69 8.73 8.78
N LEU A 185 -5.14 9.80 8.11
CA LEU A 185 -6.42 10.44 8.41
C LEU A 185 -7.59 9.53 8.02
N ILE A 186 -8.75 9.87 8.58
CA ILE A 186 -10.00 9.21 8.25
C ILE A 186 -10.34 9.50 6.78
N PRO A 187 -10.66 8.49 5.96
CA PRO A 187 -11.11 8.69 4.59
C PRO A 187 -12.16 9.80 4.44
N GLY A 188 -11.86 10.80 3.63
CA GLY A 188 -12.71 11.96 3.35
C GLY A 188 -12.42 13.19 4.21
N THR A 189 -11.42 13.15 5.09
CA THR A 189 -10.99 14.34 5.86
C THR A 189 -9.71 14.99 5.32
N GLY A 190 -9.00 14.33 4.40
CA GLY A 190 -7.86 14.89 3.68
C GLY A 190 -8.22 15.25 2.24
N ILE A 191 -7.22 15.18 1.35
CA ILE A 191 -7.39 15.51 -0.07
C ILE A 191 -7.26 14.28 -0.99
N ALA A 192 -7.01 13.09 -0.43
CA ALA A 192 -6.90 11.89 -1.25
C ALA A 192 -8.26 11.59 -1.90
N PRO A 193 -8.32 11.29 -3.21
CA PRO A 193 -9.56 11.02 -3.93
C PRO A 193 -10.07 9.59 -3.67
N VAL A 194 -10.25 9.22 -2.39
CA VAL A 194 -10.53 7.86 -1.94
C VAL A 194 -11.81 7.31 -2.58
N LYS A 195 -12.87 8.11 -2.63
CA LYS A 195 -14.17 7.71 -3.19
C LYS A 195 -14.05 7.40 -4.69
N GLU A 196 -13.40 8.29 -5.44
CA GLU A 196 -13.20 8.17 -6.88
C GLU A 196 -12.27 7.02 -7.25
N ILE A 197 -11.25 6.76 -6.42
CA ILE A 197 -10.39 5.58 -6.54
C ILE A 197 -11.25 4.32 -6.41
N VAL A 198 -12.04 4.18 -5.34
CA VAL A 198 -12.90 3.01 -5.14
C VAL A 198 -13.93 2.85 -6.27
N GLU A 199 -14.54 3.94 -6.74
CA GLU A 199 -15.45 3.92 -7.90
C GLU A 199 -14.74 3.43 -9.17
N THR A 200 -13.51 3.89 -9.42
CA THR A 200 -12.67 3.45 -10.54
C THR A 200 -12.36 1.96 -10.45
N LEU A 201 -11.97 1.47 -9.27
CA LEU A 201 -11.70 0.05 -9.04
C LEU A 201 -12.95 -0.82 -9.28
N ARG A 202 -14.11 -0.39 -8.74
CA ARG A 202 -15.39 -1.08 -8.94
C ARG A 202 -15.80 -1.13 -10.42
N LYS A 203 -15.61 -0.03 -11.15
CA LYS A 203 -15.88 0.03 -12.60
C LYS A 203 -15.07 -1.01 -13.38
N HIS A 204 -13.85 -1.31 -12.94
CA HIS A 204 -12.97 -2.32 -13.51
C HIS A 204 -13.09 -3.70 -12.85
N GLY A 205 -14.17 -3.94 -12.09
CA GLY A 205 -14.52 -5.26 -11.60
C GLY A 205 -13.81 -5.70 -10.33
N TYR A 206 -13.15 -4.79 -9.60
CA TYR A 206 -12.57 -5.10 -8.30
C TYR A 206 -13.64 -5.52 -7.29
N LYS A 207 -13.40 -6.66 -6.62
CA LYS A 207 -14.30 -7.25 -5.60
C LYS A 207 -13.53 -7.67 -4.34
N GLY A 208 -12.29 -7.22 -4.21
CA GLY A 208 -11.42 -7.56 -3.09
C GLY A 208 -11.78 -6.75 -1.83
N PRO A 209 -11.06 -7.00 -0.73
CA PRO A 209 -11.24 -6.28 0.53
C PRO A 209 -10.85 -4.80 0.40
N LEU A 210 -11.61 -3.96 1.09
CA LEU A 210 -11.26 -2.57 1.38
C LEU A 210 -10.98 -2.48 2.89
N THR A 211 -9.76 -2.16 3.27
CA THR A 211 -9.34 -2.02 4.67
C THR A 211 -9.27 -0.54 5.01
N VAL A 212 -9.82 -0.11 6.15
CA VAL A 212 -9.74 1.29 6.60
C VAL A 212 -8.53 1.44 7.50
N GLU A 213 -7.59 2.31 7.12
CA GLU A 213 -6.32 2.53 7.83
C GLU A 213 -6.25 3.94 8.45
N ALA A 214 -7.28 4.30 9.19
CA ALA A 214 -7.41 5.59 9.86
C ALA A 214 -6.68 5.61 11.22
N GLY A 215 -5.37 5.37 11.22
CA GLY A 215 -4.55 5.32 12.44
C GLY A 215 -4.60 6.60 13.29
N ALA A 216 -4.78 7.77 12.67
CA ALA A 216 -4.95 9.03 13.39
C ALA A 216 -6.36 9.27 13.94
N ALA A 217 -7.32 8.36 13.72
CA ALA A 217 -8.63 8.47 14.34
C ALA A 217 -8.53 8.48 15.88
N ALA A 218 -7.59 7.72 16.44
CA ALA A 218 -7.33 7.65 17.88
C ALA A 218 -6.99 9.01 18.52
N THR A 219 -6.36 9.91 17.75
CA THR A 219 -5.85 11.19 18.28
C THR A 219 -6.85 12.33 18.13
N THR A 220 -7.84 12.16 17.26
CA THR A 220 -8.82 13.20 16.92
C THR A 220 -10.26 12.81 17.25
N GLU A 221 -10.51 11.52 17.53
CA GLU A 221 -11.83 10.98 17.84
C GLU A 221 -11.85 10.24 19.18
N PRO A 222 -13.03 10.09 19.80
CA PRO A 222 -13.17 9.36 21.08
C PRO A 222 -12.81 7.87 21.04
N ALA A 223 -12.74 7.25 19.85
CA ALA A 223 -12.39 5.84 19.65
C ALA A 223 -12.00 5.53 18.18
N ASP A 224 -11.10 4.56 17.97
CA ASP A 224 -10.60 4.15 16.64
C ASP A 224 -11.72 3.71 15.68
N ILE A 225 -12.75 3.05 16.23
CA ILE A 225 -13.90 2.56 15.45
C ILE A 225 -14.66 3.69 14.73
N VAL A 226 -14.53 4.93 15.21
CA VAL A 226 -15.13 6.10 14.58
C VAL A 226 -14.58 6.33 13.17
N GLY A 227 -13.30 6.01 12.92
CA GLY A 227 -12.69 6.08 11.59
C GLY A 227 -13.41 5.19 10.58
N LEU A 228 -13.78 3.97 10.99
CA LEU A 228 -14.57 3.04 10.18
C LEU A 228 -15.98 3.60 9.90
N TYR A 229 -16.67 4.10 10.91
CA TYR A 229 -18.03 4.65 10.76
C TYR A 229 -18.08 5.87 9.85
N LYS A 230 -17.10 6.78 9.98
CA LYS A 230 -17.00 7.94 9.09
C LYS A 230 -16.67 7.53 7.65
N THR A 231 -15.88 6.47 7.47
CA THR A 231 -15.64 5.91 6.13
C THR A 231 -16.91 5.30 5.54
N TRP A 232 -17.72 4.57 6.33
CA TRP A 232 -19.03 4.09 5.88
C TRP A 232 -19.96 5.24 5.48
N ARG A 233 -19.95 6.34 6.23
CA ARG A 233 -20.68 7.57 5.88
C ARG A 233 -20.19 8.18 4.56
N LEU A 234 -18.88 8.23 4.30
CA LEU A 234 -18.31 8.72 3.04
C LEU A 234 -18.88 7.95 1.82
N PHE A 235 -19.03 6.64 1.96
CA PHE A 235 -19.62 5.78 0.93
C PHE A 235 -21.15 5.74 0.92
N GLY A 236 -21.82 6.53 1.77
CA GLY A 236 -23.28 6.61 1.84
C GLY A 236 -23.95 5.37 2.43
N SER A 237 -23.23 4.59 3.25
CA SER A 237 -23.83 3.45 3.95
C SER A 237 -24.91 3.95 4.92
N PRO A 238 -26.10 3.31 4.98
CA PRO A 238 -27.05 3.57 6.05
C PRO A 238 -26.47 3.09 7.40
N VAL A 239 -26.96 3.67 8.49
CA VAL A 239 -26.42 3.41 9.84
C VAL A 239 -26.80 2.01 10.36
N TYR A 240 -27.90 1.46 9.87
CA TYR A 240 -28.27 0.06 10.11
C TYR A 240 -28.19 -0.69 8.79
N ALA A 241 -27.66 -1.91 8.84
CA ALA A 241 -27.61 -2.82 7.72
C ALA A 241 -28.98 -2.89 7.01
N ALA A 242 -28.96 -3.16 5.71
CA ALA A 242 -30.08 -3.25 4.78
C ALA A 242 -31.23 -4.24 5.15
N HIS A 243 -31.31 -4.71 6.41
CA HIS A 243 -32.22 -5.74 6.88
C HIS A 243 -33.08 -5.39 8.10
N TYR A 244 -33.04 -4.16 8.65
CA TYR A 244 -33.76 -3.91 9.90
C TYR A 244 -34.31 -2.49 10.08
N LEU A 245 -35.15 -2.01 9.16
CA LEU A 245 -36.06 -0.91 9.49
C LEU A 245 -37.48 -1.21 8.96
N PRO A 246 -38.51 -1.27 9.83
CA PRO A 246 -39.90 -1.28 9.38
C PRO A 246 -40.18 0.02 8.59
N HIS A 247 -40.94 -0.09 7.50
CA HIS A 247 -41.19 0.95 6.50
C HIS A 247 -41.75 2.30 7.00
N PHE A 248 -42.04 2.42 8.30
CA PHE A 248 -42.66 3.60 8.92
C PHE A 248 -41.74 4.40 9.84
N ALA A 249 -40.48 3.97 10.05
CA ALA A 249 -39.53 4.75 10.85
C ALA A 249 -38.74 5.73 9.95
N PRO A 250 -38.59 7.01 10.36
CA PRO A 250 -37.71 7.93 9.65
C PRO A 250 -36.29 7.35 9.58
N LYS A 251 -35.65 7.46 8.42
CA LYS A 251 -34.27 6.98 8.22
C LYS A 251 -33.36 7.78 9.15
N ARG A 252 -32.86 7.15 10.21
CA ARG A 252 -31.87 7.77 11.10
C ARG A 252 -30.62 8.14 10.32
N THR A 253 -30.17 9.38 10.52
CA THR A 253 -28.95 9.93 9.95
C THR A 253 -27.75 9.62 10.84
N TRP A 254 -26.54 9.64 10.26
CA TRP A 254 -25.30 9.48 11.03
C TRP A 254 -25.16 10.51 12.16
N THR A 255 -25.64 11.74 11.93
CA THR A 255 -25.63 12.81 12.93
C THR A 255 -26.44 12.47 14.17
N GLU A 256 -27.63 11.89 13.99
CA GLU A 256 -28.51 11.53 15.12
C GLU A 256 -27.90 10.42 15.98
N ILE A 257 -27.09 9.53 15.40
CA ILE A 257 -26.48 8.41 16.14
C ILE A 257 -25.20 8.85 16.85
N GLN A 258 -24.35 9.65 16.21
CA GLN A 258 -23.12 10.18 16.82
C GLN A 258 -23.38 10.91 18.15
N TYR A 259 -24.52 11.61 18.27
CA TYR A 259 -24.93 12.31 19.49
C TYR A 259 -25.98 11.57 20.32
N SER A 260 -26.38 10.36 19.92
CA SER A 260 -27.33 9.56 20.70
C SER A 260 -26.64 8.90 21.90
N TYR A 261 -27.43 8.63 22.94
CA TYR A 261 -27.03 7.84 24.11
C TYR A 261 -26.36 6.51 23.75
N PHE A 262 -26.78 5.87 22.64
CA PHE A 262 -26.23 4.60 22.17
C PHE A 262 -25.03 4.72 21.21
N GLY A 263 -24.68 5.93 20.77
CA GLY A 263 -23.52 6.19 19.90
C GLY A 263 -22.27 6.65 20.65
N GLN A 264 -22.40 6.93 21.95
CA GLN A 264 -21.25 7.24 22.79
C GLN A 264 -20.55 5.93 23.18
N THR A 265 -19.37 5.69 22.60
CA THR A 265 -18.52 4.52 22.92
C THR A 265 -17.60 4.77 24.11
N GLN A 266 -17.61 5.96 24.70
CA GLN A 266 -16.93 6.25 25.96
C GLN A 266 -17.91 6.15 27.11
N SER A 267 -17.45 5.55 28.21
CA SER A 267 -18.18 5.62 29.48
C SER A 267 -18.27 7.09 29.90
N PRO A 268 -19.41 7.57 30.41
CA PRO A 268 -19.52 8.93 30.89
C PRO A 268 -18.44 9.20 31.95
N TYR A 269 -17.71 10.31 31.80
CA TYR A 269 -16.64 10.72 32.72
C TYR A 269 -17.12 10.88 34.16
N PHE A 270 -18.41 11.15 34.34
CA PHE A 270 -19.09 11.22 35.63
C PHE A 270 -20.47 10.60 35.48
N VAL A 271 -20.79 9.68 36.39
CA VAL A 271 -22.16 9.18 36.57
C VAL A 271 -22.78 10.06 37.65
N VAL A 272 -23.83 10.80 37.31
CA VAL A 272 -24.61 11.59 38.26
C VAL A 272 -25.94 10.88 38.53
N GLY A 273 -26.49 11.06 39.74
CA GLY A 273 -27.74 10.44 40.15
C GLY A 273 -27.57 9.10 40.89
N PRO A 274 -28.60 8.24 40.93
CA PRO A 274 -28.67 7.07 41.83
C PRO A 274 -27.58 6.02 41.64
N TYR A 275 -26.88 6.06 40.51
CA TYR A 275 -25.81 5.14 40.15
C TYR A 275 -24.41 5.71 40.42
N ALA A 276 -24.30 6.94 40.95
CA ALA A 276 -23.04 7.54 41.32
C ALA A 276 -22.43 6.80 42.54
N PRO A 277 -21.12 6.50 42.55
CA PRO A 277 -20.47 5.81 43.67
C PRO A 277 -20.36 6.69 44.94
N SER A 278 -20.59 8.00 44.85
CA SER A 278 -20.68 8.92 45.99
C SER A 278 -21.59 10.12 45.67
N GLU A 279 -22.15 10.75 46.72
CA GLU A 279 -23.00 11.96 46.61
C GLU A 279 -22.19 13.27 46.63
N ASP A 280 -20.90 13.22 46.30
CA ASP A 280 -20.01 14.39 46.40
C ASP A 280 -20.41 15.53 45.44
N TRP A 281 -21.22 15.22 44.42
CA TRP A 281 -21.77 16.16 43.43
C TRP A 281 -23.31 16.18 43.43
N THR A 282 -23.93 16.53 44.55
CA THR A 282 -25.37 16.84 44.60
C THR A 282 -25.63 18.34 44.39
N LEU A 283 -26.68 18.67 43.63
CA LEU A 283 -27.24 20.03 43.58
C LEU A 283 -27.62 20.49 45.00
N TRP A 284 -27.55 21.79 45.26
CA TRP A 284 -27.98 22.38 46.55
C TRP A 284 -29.43 22.01 46.91
N SER A 285 -30.27 21.77 45.89
CA SER A 285 -31.67 21.41 46.03
C SER A 285 -31.91 19.92 46.27
N ARG A 286 -30.88 19.06 46.12
CA ARG A 286 -30.97 17.59 46.16
C ARG A 286 -32.01 16.98 45.22
N VAL A 287 -32.50 17.73 44.23
CA VAL A 287 -33.42 17.22 43.22
C VAL A 287 -32.61 16.39 42.22
N PRO A 288 -33.01 15.15 41.92
CA PRO A 288 -32.37 14.35 40.87
C PRO A 288 -32.44 15.11 39.54
N LEU A 289 -31.32 15.19 38.81
CA LEU A 289 -31.34 15.64 37.42
C LEU A 289 -32.08 14.56 36.61
N GLU A 290 -33.11 14.97 35.86
CA GLU A 290 -33.84 14.11 34.91
C GLU A 290 -32.96 13.72 33.71
#